data_AF-A0A7C2ANW7-F1
#
_entry.id   AF-A0A7C2ANW7-F1
#
_cell.length_a   1.000
_cell.length_b   1.000
_cell.length_c   1.000
_cell.angle_alpha   90.00
_cell.angle_beta   90.00
_cell.angle_gamma   90.00
#
_symmetry.space_group_name_H-M   'P 1'
#
loop_
_entity.id
_entity.type
_entity.pdbx_description
1 polymer ?
#
loop_
_entity_poly.entity_id
_entity_poly.type
_entity_poly.pdbx_seq_one_letter_code
_entity_poly.pdbx_strand_id
1 'polypeptide(L)'
;ARFSTWLLAIAKHTLGDEIDRRMAQKRGSGVKPVSLEVAGDRTGEGQAPDQAYEREVFEAKVAAALRAAERDSGFADFHVYRLRVLEGQTGKQVAQALGTSEATVSRRLSSVRGRIRERLMEVFSKYSFTDEEWQELSRNGLELNPSKKDEASFDEAVADIYHAYSRSREAASPRDD
;
A
#
# COMPACT_ATOMS: atom_id res chain seq x y z
N ALA A 1 61.71 -9.79 -51.72
CA ALA A 1 60.67 -9.06 -50.96
C ALA A 1 61.31 -7.84 -50.29
N ARG A 2 60.67 -6.66 -50.33
CA ARG A 2 61.27 -5.40 -49.83
C ARG A 2 60.91 -5.21 -48.35
N PHE A 3 61.92 -5.10 -47.49
CA PHE A 3 61.80 -4.91 -46.04
C PHE A 3 60.89 -3.73 -45.65
N SER A 4 60.90 -2.66 -46.44
CA SER A 4 60.05 -1.48 -46.26
C SER A 4 58.55 -1.79 -46.36
N THR A 5 58.16 -2.73 -47.23
CA THR A 5 56.77 -3.18 -47.37
C THR A 5 56.32 -3.95 -46.12
N TRP A 6 57.22 -4.73 -45.52
CA TRP A 6 56.93 -5.49 -44.30
C TRP A 6 56.81 -4.59 -43.07
N LEU A 7 57.73 -3.63 -42.90
CA LEU A 7 57.64 -2.64 -41.80
C LEU A 7 56.39 -1.77 -41.89
N LEU A 8 56.01 -1.33 -43.09
CA LEU A 8 54.80 -0.53 -43.28
C LEU A 8 53.54 -1.33 -42.90
N ALA A 9 53.50 -2.63 -43.21
CA ALA A 9 52.39 -3.49 -42.83
C ALA A 9 52.27 -3.62 -41.30
N ILE A 10 53.39 -3.85 -40.60
CA ILE A 10 53.41 -3.89 -39.14
C ILE A 10 52.92 -2.56 -38.56
N ALA A 11 53.46 -1.44 -39.04
CA ALA A 11 53.08 -0.11 -38.55
C ALA A 11 51.58 0.16 -38.72
N LYS A 12 50.98 -0.24 -39.86
CA LYS A 12 49.54 -0.13 -40.09
C LYS A 12 48.73 -0.96 -39.12
N HIS A 13 49.10 -2.22 -38.90
CA HIS A 13 48.39 -3.09 -37.97
C HIS A 13 48.49 -2.57 -36.54
N THR A 14 49.69 -2.19 -36.07
CA THR A 14 49.86 -1.68 -34.71
C THR A 14 49.10 -0.38 -34.46
N LEU A 15 49.01 0.50 -35.47
CA LEU A 15 48.26 1.74 -35.35
C LEU A 15 46.75 1.51 -35.39
N GLY A 16 46.29 0.61 -36.27
CA GLY A 16 44.89 0.20 -36.35
C GLY A 16 44.39 -0.42 -35.05
N ASP A 17 45.14 -1.38 -34.51
CA ASP A 17 44.79 -2.07 -33.26
C ASP A 17 44.72 -1.10 -32.06
N GLU A 18 45.57 -0.07 -32.02
CA GLU A 18 45.55 0.93 -30.96
C GLU A 18 44.37 1.91 -31.11
N ILE A 19 44.00 2.28 -32.34
CA ILE A 19 42.79 3.08 -32.60
C ILE A 19 41.55 2.28 -32.17
N ASP A 20 41.46 1.01 -32.56
CA ASP A 20 40.33 0.15 -32.19
C ASP A 20 40.27 -0.07 -30.68
N ARG A 21 41.40 -0.26 -30.00
CA ARG A 21 41.46 -0.36 -28.53
C ARG A 21 40.97 0.92 -27.84
N ARG A 22 41.28 2.10 -28.38
CA ARG A 22 40.82 3.39 -27.83
C ARG A 22 39.34 3.64 -28.09
N MET A 23 38.85 3.20 -29.24
CA MET A 23 37.46 3.36 -29.66
C MET A 23 36.54 2.24 -29.16
N ALA A 24 37.11 1.13 -28.66
CA ALA A 24 36.37 0.02 -28.09
C ALA A 24 35.54 0.50 -26.89
N GLN A 25 34.22 0.53 -27.06
CA GLN A 25 33.28 0.78 -25.97
C GLN A 25 33.39 -0.38 -24.96
N LYS A 26 34.13 -0.15 -23.87
CA LYS A 26 34.09 -1.03 -22.70
C LYS A 26 32.68 -0.99 -22.13
N ARG A 27 32.20 -2.12 -21.56
CA ARG A 27 30.87 -2.23 -20.93
C ARG A 27 30.60 -0.98 -20.07
N GLY A 28 29.58 -0.20 -20.44
CA GLY A 28 29.30 1.13 -19.86
C GLY A 28 29.74 2.34 -20.70
N SER A 29 30.25 2.17 -21.92
CA SER A 29 30.62 3.25 -22.87
C SER A 29 31.49 4.37 -22.27
N GLY A 30 32.40 4.01 -21.35
CA GLY A 30 33.25 5.00 -20.67
C GLY A 30 32.52 5.92 -19.69
N VAL A 31 31.23 5.67 -19.43
CA VAL A 31 30.49 6.33 -18.35
C VAL A 31 31.08 5.85 -17.04
N LYS A 32 31.63 6.80 -16.26
CA LYS A 32 32.12 6.51 -14.90
C LYS A 32 30.95 5.92 -14.10
N PRO A 33 31.10 4.74 -13.47
CA PRO A 33 30.05 4.21 -12.62
C PRO A 33 29.70 5.25 -11.57
N VAL A 34 28.40 5.46 -11.37
CA VAL A 34 27.91 6.43 -10.38
C VAL A 34 28.44 5.98 -9.02
N SER A 35 29.09 6.89 -8.31
CA SER A 35 29.57 6.63 -6.95
C SER A 35 28.38 6.23 -6.08
N LEU A 36 28.53 5.21 -5.23
CA LEU A 36 27.47 4.80 -4.32
C LEU A 36 27.03 5.96 -3.41
N GLU A 37 27.95 6.85 -3.04
CA GLU A 37 27.70 8.10 -2.32
C GLU A 37 26.73 9.04 -3.07
N VAL A 38 26.75 9.04 -4.41
CA VAL A 38 25.87 9.85 -5.28
C VAL A 38 24.60 9.07 -5.65
N ALA A 39 24.65 7.74 -5.59
CA ALA A 39 23.50 6.88 -5.87
C ALA A 39 22.52 6.83 -4.69
N GLY A 40 22.99 6.98 -3.45
CA GLY A 40 22.13 7.09 -2.26
C GLY A 40 21.26 8.35 -2.23
N ASP A 41 21.70 9.42 -2.91
CA ASP A 41 20.97 10.69 -3.04
C ASP A 41 19.91 10.65 -4.17
N ARG A 42 19.86 9.56 -4.94
CA ARG A 42 18.75 9.28 -5.85
C ARG A 42 17.65 8.57 -5.06
N THR A 43 16.81 9.35 -4.40
CA THR A 43 15.50 8.87 -4.00
C THR A 43 14.80 8.34 -5.26
N GLY A 44 14.60 7.02 -5.34
CA GLY A 44 13.83 6.44 -6.43
C GLY A 44 12.45 7.09 -6.46
N GLU A 45 11.85 7.27 -7.63
CA GLU A 45 10.52 7.86 -7.82
C GLU A 45 9.36 6.97 -7.26
N GLY A 46 9.66 6.04 -6.35
CA GLY A 46 8.73 5.10 -5.73
C GLY A 46 8.70 5.23 -4.21
N GLN A 47 7.67 4.66 -3.61
CA GLN A 47 7.53 4.59 -2.15
C GLN A 47 8.70 3.79 -1.55
N ALA A 48 9.30 4.31 -0.47
CA ALA A 48 10.36 3.59 0.23
C ALA A 48 9.82 2.22 0.73
N PRO A 49 10.61 1.13 0.65
CA PRO A 49 10.17 -0.20 1.05
C PRO A 49 9.57 -0.24 2.46
N ASP A 50 10.15 0.52 3.39
CA ASP A 50 9.67 0.63 4.76
C ASP A 50 8.26 1.20 4.84
N GLN A 51 7.94 2.22 4.04
CA GLN A 51 6.61 2.84 4.02
C GLN A 51 5.55 1.91 3.42
N ALA A 52 5.92 1.08 2.43
CA ALA A 52 5.01 0.07 1.88
C ALA A 52 4.70 -1.01 2.93
N TYR A 53 5.73 -1.46 3.65
CA TYR A 53 5.57 -2.42 4.74
C TYR A 53 4.71 -1.86 5.88
N GLU A 54 5.00 -0.65 6.36
CA GLU A 54 4.21 0.02 7.41
C GLU A 54 2.74 0.12 7.03
N ARG A 55 2.46 0.54 5.79
CA ARG A 55 1.10 0.61 5.26
C ARG A 55 0.42 -0.76 5.23
N GLU A 56 1.08 -1.80 4.74
CA GLU A 56 0.50 -3.16 4.70
C GLU A 56 0.17 -3.68 6.11
N VAL A 57 1.06 -3.43 7.07
CA VAL A 57 0.86 -3.80 8.47
C VAL A 57 -0.33 -3.05 9.05
N PHE A 58 -0.44 -1.76 8.80
CA PHE A 58 -1.56 -0.94 9.25
C PHE A 58 -2.90 -1.43 8.66
N GLU A 59 -2.96 -1.61 7.33
CA GLU A 59 -4.14 -2.13 6.63
C GLU A 59 -4.53 -3.52 7.17
N ALA A 60 -3.56 -4.38 7.46
CA ALA A 60 -3.79 -5.70 8.05
C ALA A 60 -4.33 -5.62 9.49
N LYS A 61 -3.83 -4.68 10.32
CA LYS A 61 -4.35 -4.42 11.67
C LYS A 61 -5.83 -3.99 11.60
N VAL A 62 -6.16 -3.03 10.73
CA VAL A 62 -7.55 -2.56 10.53
C VAL A 62 -8.45 -3.70 10.02
N ALA A 63 -8.00 -4.47 9.03
CA ALA A 63 -8.77 -5.61 8.50
C ALA A 63 -8.99 -6.70 9.56
N ALA A 64 -8.01 -6.95 10.45
CA ALA A 64 -8.15 -7.87 11.56
C ALA A 64 -9.20 -7.39 12.58
N ALA A 65 -9.19 -6.09 12.91
CA ALA A 65 -10.18 -5.48 13.79
C ALA A 65 -11.60 -5.56 13.20
N LEU A 66 -11.76 -5.28 11.89
CA LEU A 66 -13.04 -5.37 11.21
C LEU A 66 -13.58 -6.82 11.19
N ARG A 67 -12.71 -7.80 10.93
CA ARG A 67 -13.08 -9.22 10.99
C ARG A 67 -13.46 -9.67 12.40
N ALA A 68 -12.83 -9.11 13.44
CA ALA A 68 -13.24 -9.37 14.82
C ALA A 68 -14.62 -8.76 15.10
N ALA A 69 -14.82 -7.49 14.75
CA ALA A 69 -16.09 -6.79 14.92
C ALA A 69 -17.25 -7.47 14.18
N GLU A 70 -17.00 -8.08 13.02
CA GLU A 70 -17.98 -8.90 12.31
C GLU A 70 -18.41 -10.13 13.12
N ARG A 71 -17.45 -10.87 13.70
CA ARG A 71 -17.73 -12.07 14.49
C ARG A 71 -18.50 -11.77 15.77
N ASP A 72 -18.26 -10.62 16.39
CA ASP A 72 -18.89 -10.23 17.65
C ASP A 72 -20.20 -9.48 17.47
N SER A 73 -20.46 -9.01 16.24
CA SER A 73 -21.71 -8.35 15.91
C SER A 73 -22.80 -9.36 15.58
N GLY A 74 -24.05 -8.98 15.85
CA GLY A 74 -25.18 -9.71 15.30
C GLY A 74 -25.10 -9.70 13.78
N PHE A 75 -25.37 -10.84 13.14
CA PHE A 75 -25.30 -10.97 11.67
C PHE A 75 -26.04 -9.85 10.94
N ALA A 76 -27.26 -9.54 11.37
CA ALA A 76 -28.10 -8.50 10.76
C ALA A 76 -27.57 -7.07 11.01
N ASP A 77 -26.81 -6.85 12.08
CA ASP A 77 -26.21 -5.54 12.39
C ASP A 77 -25.01 -5.30 11.47
N PHE A 78 -24.11 -6.29 11.39
CA PHE A 78 -22.93 -6.17 10.54
C PHE A 78 -23.28 -6.17 9.05
N HIS A 79 -24.32 -6.92 8.65
CA HIS A 79 -24.81 -6.87 7.28
C HIS A 79 -25.30 -5.45 6.90
N VAL A 80 -26.02 -4.77 7.78
CA VAL A 80 -26.41 -3.36 7.57
C VAL A 80 -25.19 -2.47 7.41
N TYR A 81 -24.16 -2.65 8.25
CA TYR A 81 -22.92 -1.90 8.16
C TYR A 81 -22.19 -2.15 6.83
N ARG A 82 -22.07 -3.40 6.40
CA ARG A 82 -21.47 -3.78 5.12
C ARG A 82 -22.16 -3.09 3.94
N LEU A 83 -23.49 -3.22 3.83
CA LEU A 83 -24.25 -2.59 2.72
C LEU A 83 -24.10 -1.06 2.73
N ARG A 84 -24.17 -0.43 3.90
CA ARG A 84 -24.13 1.02 4.02
C ARG A 84 -22.73 1.60 3.76
N VAL A 85 -21.72 1.03 4.41
CA VAL A 85 -20.39 1.65 4.52
C VAL A 85 -19.43 1.04 3.51
N LEU A 86 -19.32 -0.29 3.48
CA LEU A 86 -18.36 -0.97 2.60
C LEU A 86 -18.84 -1.00 1.15
N GLU A 87 -20.15 -1.12 0.91
CA GLU A 87 -20.73 -1.12 -0.44
C GLU A 87 -21.30 0.23 -0.87
N GLY A 88 -21.26 1.25 0.00
CA GLY A 88 -21.64 2.62 -0.33
C GLY A 88 -23.15 2.85 -0.59
N GLN A 89 -24.03 1.93 -0.21
CA GLN A 89 -25.47 2.14 -0.37
C GLN A 89 -25.98 3.25 0.55
N THR A 90 -27.09 3.91 0.21
CA THR A 90 -27.72 4.91 1.09
C THR A 90 -28.55 4.23 2.20
N GLY A 91 -28.76 4.92 3.33
CA GLY A 91 -29.57 4.39 4.43
C GLY A 91 -31.01 4.02 4.00
N LYS A 92 -31.59 4.81 3.09
CA LYS A 92 -32.89 4.55 2.47
C LYS A 92 -32.91 3.26 1.65
N GLN A 93 -31.89 3.04 0.81
CA GLN A 93 -31.76 1.82 0.01
C GLN A 93 -31.60 0.58 0.89
N VAL A 94 -30.76 0.65 1.92
CA VAL A 94 -30.55 -0.45 2.87
C VAL A 94 -31.84 -0.76 3.64
N ALA A 95 -32.56 0.27 4.10
CA ALA A 95 -33.83 0.11 4.79
C ALA A 95 -34.87 -0.59 3.89
N GLN A 96 -34.98 -0.17 2.63
CA GLN A 96 -35.87 -0.78 1.64
C GLN A 96 -35.49 -2.23 1.34
N ALA A 97 -34.20 -2.51 1.10
CA ALA A 97 -33.70 -3.84 0.76
C ALA A 97 -33.92 -4.87 1.89
N LEU A 98 -33.81 -4.43 3.14
CA LEU A 98 -33.96 -5.29 4.32
C LEU A 98 -35.37 -5.25 4.94
N GLY A 99 -36.31 -4.52 4.34
CA GLY A 99 -37.68 -4.40 4.86
C GLY A 99 -37.76 -3.79 6.26
N THR A 100 -36.90 -2.80 6.55
CA THR A 100 -36.79 -2.15 7.88
C THR A 100 -36.89 -0.62 7.77
N SER A 101 -36.81 0.08 8.90
CA SER A 101 -36.82 1.55 8.95
C SER A 101 -35.42 2.15 8.92
N GLU A 102 -35.26 3.36 8.39
CA GLU A 102 -33.99 4.10 8.41
C GLU A 102 -33.48 4.35 9.85
N ALA A 103 -34.39 4.51 10.81
CA ALA A 103 -34.05 4.61 12.23
C ALA A 103 -33.39 3.33 12.76
N THR A 104 -33.85 2.15 12.31
CA THR A 104 -33.24 0.86 12.66
C THR A 104 -31.86 0.72 12.03
N VAL A 105 -31.71 1.14 10.77
CA VAL A 105 -30.40 1.19 10.08
C VAL A 105 -29.42 2.05 10.88
N SER A 106 -29.81 3.27 11.22
CA SER A 106 -28.96 4.20 12.00
C SER A 106 -28.51 3.60 13.33
N ARG A 107 -29.44 3.00 14.09
CA ARG A 107 -29.12 2.34 15.38
C ARG A 107 -28.11 1.20 15.22
N ARG A 108 -28.27 0.37 14.19
CA ARG A 108 -27.36 -0.75 13.91
C ARG A 108 -25.97 -0.26 13.53
N LEU A 109 -25.88 0.80 12.71
CA LEU A 109 -24.61 1.43 12.36
C LEU A 109 -23.87 1.94 13.60
N SER A 110 -24.54 2.69 14.48
CA SER A 110 -23.92 3.17 15.72
C SER A 110 -23.40 2.02 16.59
N SER A 111 -24.15 0.92 16.68
CA SER A 111 -23.71 -0.26 17.43
C SER A 111 -22.48 -0.93 16.83
N VAL A 112 -22.43 -1.10 15.51
CA VAL A 112 -21.28 -1.71 14.83
C VAL A 112 -20.05 -0.80 14.88
N ARG A 113 -20.21 0.53 14.70
CA ARG A 113 -19.13 1.50 14.85
C ARG A 113 -18.48 1.43 16.24
N GLY A 114 -19.29 1.31 17.30
CA GLY A 114 -18.78 1.10 18.66
C GLY A 114 -17.89 -0.13 18.76
N ARG A 115 -18.37 -1.28 18.27
CA ARG A 115 -17.61 -2.54 18.26
C ARG A 115 -16.33 -2.45 17.43
N ILE A 116 -16.37 -1.80 16.27
CA ILE A 116 -15.16 -1.61 15.43
C ILE A 116 -14.12 -0.80 16.20
N ARG A 117 -14.50 0.28 16.90
CA ARG A 117 -13.56 1.08 17.71
C ARG A 117 -12.97 0.29 18.86
N GLU A 118 -13.78 -0.50 19.56
CA GLU A 118 -13.29 -1.41 20.61
C GLU A 118 -12.25 -2.39 20.04
N ARG A 119 -12.54 -3.02 18.90
CA ARG A 119 -11.61 -3.96 18.27
C ARG A 119 -10.37 -3.29 17.67
N LEU A 120 -10.47 -2.07 17.16
CA LEU A 120 -9.30 -1.29 16.75
C LEU A 120 -8.39 -1.02 17.94
N MET A 121 -8.95 -0.56 19.06
CA MET A 121 -8.18 -0.30 20.29
C MET A 121 -7.45 -1.56 20.76
N GLU A 122 -8.12 -2.71 20.78
CA GLU A 122 -7.52 -3.98 21.19
C GLU A 122 -6.40 -4.44 20.26
N VAL A 123 -6.62 -4.37 18.95
CA VAL A 123 -5.62 -4.80 17.95
C VAL A 123 -4.39 -3.89 18.00
N PHE A 124 -4.58 -2.57 18.05
CA PHE A 124 -3.46 -1.62 18.13
C PHE A 124 -2.75 -1.71 19.47
N SER A 125 -3.46 -1.93 20.58
CA SER A 125 -2.81 -2.20 21.89
C SER A 125 -1.95 -3.46 21.87
N LYS A 126 -2.27 -4.44 21.03
CA LYS A 126 -1.55 -5.71 20.95
C LYS A 126 -0.32 -5.65 20.03
N TYR A 127 -0.40 -4.87 18.94
CA TYR A 127 0.58 -4.91 17.85
C TYR A 127 1.23 -3.56 17.54
N SER A 128 0.88 -2.49 18.26
CA SER A 128 1.53 -1.19 18.18
C SER A 128 2.21 -0.87 19.51
N PHE A 129 3.48 -0.50 19.44
CA PHE A 129 4.37 -0.29 20.59
C PHE A 129 4.92 1.13 20.64
N THR A 130 4.76 1.93 19.59
CA THR A 130 5.21 3.33 19.56
C THR A 130 4.05 4.31 19.40
N ASP A 131 4.27 5.55 19.82
CA ASP A 131 3.28 6.62 19.71
C ASP A 131 2.98 6.96 18.24
N GLU A 132 3.95 6.80 17.34
CA GLU A 132 3.79 7.03 15.91
C GLU A 132 2.80 6.05 15.27
N GLU A 133 2.85 4.77 15.67
CA GLU A 133 1.90 3.75 15.22
C GLU A 133 0.48 4.03 15.75
N TRP A 134 0.35 4.59 16.95
CA TRP A 134 -0.93 5.04 17.47
C TRP A 134 -1.47 6.26 16.74
N GLN A 135 -0.60 7.23 16.42
CA GLN A 135 -0.93 8.40 15.61
C GLN A 135 -1.27 8.04 14.16
N GLU A 136 -0.92 6.84 13.69
CA GLU A 136 -1.33 6.37 12.37
C GLU A 136 -2.86 6.23 12.25
N LEU A 137 -3.56 5.88 13.33
CA LEU A 137 -5.02 5.83 13.34
C LEU A 137 -5.63 7.21 13.04
N SER A 138 -5.19 8.25 13.76
CA SER A 138 -5.72 9.61 13.57
C SER A 138 -5.34 10.19 12.20
N ARG A 139 -4.11 9.94 11.73
CA ARG A 139 -3.65 10.34 10.38
C ARG A 139 -4.51 9.74 9.27
N ASN A 140 -5.06 8.55 9.47
CA ASN A 140 -5.94 7.87 8.53
C ASN A 140 -7.44 8.04 8.86
N GLY A 141 -7.82 9.01 9.71
CA GLY A 141 -9.23 9.30 10.00
C GLY A 141 -9.94 8.28 10.90
N LEU A 142 -9.20 7.34 11.51
CA LEU A 142 -9.71 6.33 12.43
C LEU A 142 -9.65 6.80 13.89
N GLU A 143 -10.24 7.95 14.17
CA GLU A 143 -10.32 8.43 15.55
C GLU A 143 -11.19 7.51 16.42
N LEU A 144 -10.63 7.08 17.55
CA LEU A 144 -11.27 6.14 18.48
C LEU A 144 -12.31 6.81 19.40
N ASN A 145 -12.29 8.14 19.52
CA ASN A 145 -13.27 8.90 20.30
C ASN A 145 -13.83 10.12 19.52
N PRO A 146 -14.66 9.89 18.49
CA PRO A 146 -15.14 10.96 17.62
C PRO A 146 -16.36 11.68 18.17
N SER A 147 -16.59 12.91 17.68
CA SER A 147 -17.89 13.57 17.81
C SER A 147 -18.89 12.98 16.79
N LYS A 148 -20.20 13.22 16.96
CA LYS A 148 -21.22 12.78 15.98
C LYS A 148 -20.97 13.29 14.56
N LYS A 149 -20.26 14.41 14.39
CA LYS A 149 -19.95 14.97 13.07
C LYS A 149 -18.90 14.16 12.31
N ASP A 150 -18.13 13.33 13.03
CA ASP A 150 -16.98 12.63 12.48
C ASP A 150 -17.29 11.16 12.12
N GLU A 151 -18.54 10.71 12.35
CA GLU A 151 -18.95 9.33 12.00
C GLU A 151 -18.90 9.06 10.48
N ALA A 152 -19.21 10.07 9.66
CA ALA A 152 -19.15 9.92 8.21
C ALA A 152 -17.71 9.76 7.71
N SER A 153 -16.79 10.60 8.22
CA SER A 153 -15.36 10.52 7.89
C SER A 153 -14.74 9.21 8.37
N PHE A 154 -15.14 8.74 9.56
CA PHE A 154 -14.73 7.44 10.07
C PHE A 154 -15.18 6.29 9.16
N ASP A 155 -16.46 6.29 8.74
CA ASP A 155 -17.00 5.27 7.84
C ASP A 155 -16.28 5.28 6.48
N GLU A 156 -16.00 6.47 5.92
CA GLU A 156 -15.25 6.64 4.68
C GLU A 156 -13.83 6.08 4.79
N ALA A 157 -13.10 6.45 5.85
CA ALA A 157 -11.76 5.94 6.12
C ALA A 157 -11.72 4.41 6.25
N VAL A 158 -12.66 3.82 7.00
CA VAL A 158 -12.76 2.36 7.14
C VAL A 158 -13.02 1.70 5.78
N ALA A 159 -13.93 2.25 4.97
CA ALA A 159 -14.24 1.71 3.66
C ALA A 159 -13.03 1.76 2.72
N ASP A 160 -12.31 2.88 2.68
CA ASP A 160 -11.13 3.06 1.83
C ASP A 160 -10.01 2.06 2.18
N ILE A 161 -9.71 1.93 3.47
CA ILE A 161 -8.70 0.99 3.97
C ILE A 161 -9.12 -0.46 3.67
N TYR A 162 -10.40 -0.79 3.87
CA TYR A 162 -10.93 -2.12 3.57
C TYR A 162 -10.78 -2.46 2.08
N HIS A 163 -11.13 -1.53 1.19
CA HIS A 163 -11.03 -1.73 -0.26
C HIS A 163 -9.57 -1.80 -0.72
N ALA A 164 -8.68 -0.99 -0.15
CA ALA A 164 -7.24 -1.07 -0.41
C ALA A 164 -6.70 -2.45 -0.04
N TYR A 165 -6.97 -2.90 1.20
CA TYR A 165 -6.55 -4.21 1.69
C TYR A 165 -7.11 -5.37 0.86
N SER A 166 -8.38 -5.30 0.48
CA SER A 166 -9.05 -6.35 -0.31
C SER A 166 -8.42 -6.49 -1.70
N ARG A 167 -8.14 -5.37 -2.39
CA ARG A 167 -7.43 -5.38 -3.67
C ARG A 167 -6.02 -5.96 -3.55
N SER A 168 -5.28 -5.58 -2.51
CA SER A 168 -3.94 -6.12 -2.25
C SER A 168 -3.99 -7.63 -2.02
N ARG A 169 -5.03 -8.13 -1.33
CA ARG A 169 -5.21 -9.56 -1.06
C ARG A 169 -5.60 -10.36 -2.30
N GLU A 170 -6.48 -9.82 -3.13
CA GLU A 170 -6.84 -10.43 -4.43
C GLU A 170 -5.63 -10.51 -5.36
N ALA A 171 -4.81 -9.46 -5.42
CA ALA A 171 -3.59 -9.44 -6.23
C ALA A 171 -2.53 -10.45 -5.73
N ALA A 172 -2.45 -10.69 -4.42
CA ALA A 172 -1.54 -11.65 -3.82
C ALA A 172 -2.03 -13.10 -3.86
N SER A 173 -3.31 -13.34 -4.17
CA SER A 173 -3.86 -14.69 -4.28
C SER A 173 -3.32 -15.33 -5.58
N PRO A 174 -2.76 -16.54 -5.52
CA PRO A 174 -2.26 -17.21 -6.71
C PRO A 174 -3.42 -17.39 -7.70
N ARG A 175 -3.20 -17.01 -8.95
CA ARG A 175 -4.13 -17.36 -10.04
C ARG A 175 -3.99 -18.86 -10.24
N ASP A 176 -5.05 -19.59 -9.98
CA ASP A 176 -5.16 -20.99 -10.39
C ASP A 176 -5.20 -20.99 -11.93
N ASP A 177 -4.05 -21.25 -12.56
CA ASP A 177 -3.91 -21.62 -13.98
C ASP A 177 -3.97 -23.15 -14.13
#